data_AF-A0AB37NI56-F1
#
_entry.id   AF-A0AB37NI56-F1
#
_cell.length_a   1.000
_cell.length_b   1.000
_cell.length_c   1.000
_cell.angle_alpha   90.00
_cell.angle_beta   90.00
_cell.angle_gamma   90.00
#
_symmetry.space_group_name_H-M   'P 1'
#
loop_
_entity.id
_entity.type
_entity.pdbx_description
1 polymer ?
#
loop_
_entity_poly.entity_id
_entity_poly.type
_entity_poly.pdbx_seq_one_letter_code
_entity_poly.pdbx_strand_id
1 'polypeptide(L)'
;MGLIDFNRLEFGDPLFDLAKIGFFTTEVSIPFARGNILGYIDKEEVTDFWNLYALYTAMHITSAVNWAAKNESRNFKKLMDYAAKTVASHDNFQRIVPNWMNEEEFK
;
A
#
# COMPACT_ATOMS: atom_id res chain seq x y z
N MET A 1 8.00 -15.81 12.89
CA MET A 1 7.86 -14.43 12.37
C MET A 1 7.85 -13.50 13.56
N GLY A 2 8.65 -12.42 13.54
CA GLY A 2 8.66 -11.40 14.60
C GLY A 2 8.31 -10.04 14.01
N LEU A 3 7.45 -9.29 14.68
CA LEU A 3 7.05 -7.92 14.33
C LEU A 3 7.79 -6.95 15.26
N ILE A 4 8.36 -5.88 14.70
CA ILE A 4 9.14 -4.87 15.43
C ILE A 4 8.77 -3.46 14.94
N ASP A 5 9.28 -2.42 15.62
CA ASP A 5 9.06 -0.99 15.31
C ASP A 5 7.61 -0.50 15.50
N PHE A 6 7.08 -0.68 16.72
CA PHE A 6 5.76 -0.23 17.13
C PHE A 6 5.68 1.26 17.54
N ASN A 7 6.70 2.07 17.21
CA ASN A 7 6.79 3.48 17.64
C ASN A 7 5.67 4.38 17.06
N ARG A 8 4.94 3.90 16.06
CA ARG A 8 3.82 4.59 15.41
C ARG A 8 2.61 3.67 15.24
N LEU A 9 2.42 2.73 16.18
CA LEU A 9 1.21 1.93 16.21
C LEU A 9 0.02 2.84 16.52
N GLU A 10 -1.01 2.75 15.70
CA GLU A 10 -2.28 3.42 15.90
C GLU A 10 -3.36 2.36 16.11
N PHE A 11 -4.33 2.63 16.99
CA PHE A 11 -5.53 1.80 17.08
C PHE A 11 -6.48 2.20 15.95
N GLY A 12 -6.83 1.25 15.08
CA GLY A 12 -7.65 1.54 13.92
C GLY A 12 -7.94 0.31 13.08
N ASP A 13 -8.46 0.55 11.89
CA ASP A 13 -8.75 -0.49 10.92
C ASP A 13 -7.43 -1.14 10.43
N PRO A 14 -7.24 -2.47 10.59
CA PRO A 14 -6.03 -3.17 10.16
C PRO A 14 -5.76 -3.04 8.65
N LEU A 15 -6.76 -2.74 7.83
CA LEU A 15 -6.59 -2.48 6.41
C LEU A 15 -5.69 -1.27 6.12
N PHE A 16 -5.61 -0.32 7.06
CA PHE A 16 -4.74 0.85 6.94
C PHE A 16 -3.26 0.43 6.86
N ASP A 17 -2.86 -0.59 7.61
CA ASP A 17 -1.50 -1.13 7.55
C ASP A 17 -1.29 -2.00 6.30
N LEU A 18 -2.32 -2.69 5.81
CA LEU A 18 -2.25 -3.43 4.55
C LEU A 18 -2.04 -2.51 3.34
N ALA A 19 -2.60 -1.30 3.33
CA ALA A 19 -2.39 -0.33 2.25
C ALA A 19 -0.89 -0.01 2.05
N LYS A 20 -0.08 -0.08 3.11
CA LYS A 20 1.37 0.14 3.05
C LYS A 20 2.11 -0.94 2.24
N ILE A 21 1.55 -2.14 2.09
CA ILE A 21 2.12 -3.22 1.27
C ILE A 21 2.20 -2.78 -0.21
N GLY A 22 1.12 -2.16 -0.72
CA GLY A 22 1.07 -1.65 -2.10
C GLY A 22 2.06 -0.51 -2.35
N PHE A 23 2.45 0.20 -1.28
CA PHE A 23 3.34 1.35 -1.34
C PHE A 23 4.83 0.97 -1.17
N PHE A 24 5.16 0.03 -0.28
CA PHE A 24 6.55 -0.34 0.03
C PHE A 24 6.97 -1.71 -0.49
N THR A 25 6.11 -2.72 -0.38
CA THR A 25 6.49 -4.12 -0.59
C THR A 25 6.53 -4.49 -2.06
N THR A 26 5.64 -3.92 -2.86
CA THR A 26 5.58 -4.08 -4.33
C THR A 26 6.88 -3.64 -5.01
N GLU A 27 7.61 -2.69 -4.42
CA GLU A 27 8.92 -2.22 -4.89
C GLU A 27 10.03 -3.28 -4.74
N VAL A 28 9.80 -4.30 -3.91
CA VAL A 28 10.75 -5.39 -3.65
C VAL A 28 10.27 -6.69 -4.28
N SER A 29 9.01 -7.05 -4.09
CA SER A 29 8.43 -8.29 -4.62
C SER A 29 6.92 -8.23 -4.68
N ILE A 30 6.38 -8.20 -5.90
CA ILE A 30 4.94 -8.25 -6.15
C ILE A 30 4.34 -9.60 -5.77
N PRO A 31 4.97 -10.77 -6.05
CA PRO A 31 4.45 -12.05 -5.58
C PRO A 31 4.30 -12.12 -4.05
N PHE A 32 5.27 -11.56 -3.32
CA PHE A 32 5.20 -11.50 -1.86
C PHE A 32 4.10 -10.54 -1.39
N ALA A 33 3.99 -9.36 -1.99
CA ALA A 33 2.91 -8.40 -1.69
C ALA A 33 1.52 -9.02 -1.89
N ARG A 34 1.30 -9.68 -3.04
CA ARG A 34 0.05 -10.40 -3.35
C ARG A 34 -0.24 -11.50 -2.33
N GLY A 35 0.76 -12.30 -1.97
CA GLY A 35 0.60 -13.36 -0.96
C GLY A 35 0.16 -12.82 0.40
N ASN A 36 0.67 -11.66 0.82
CA ASN A 36 0.24 -11.02 2.08
C ASN A 36 -1.22 -10.56 2.01
N ILE A 37 -1.63 -9.91 0.91
CA ILE A 37 -3.02 -9.45 0.75
C ILE A 37 -3.99 -10.62 0.63
N LEU A 38 -3.72 -11.57 -0.26
CA LEU A 38 -4.59 -12.73 -0.47
C LEU A 38 -4.71 -13.58 0.79
N GLY A 39 -3.61 -13.80 1.52
CA GLY A 39 -3.63 -14.53 2.78
C GLY A 39 -4.38 -13.81 3.91
N TYR A 40 -4.58 -12.50 3.82
CA TYR A 40 -5.41 -11.74 4.76
C TYR A 40 -6.89 -11.80 4.37
N ILE A 41 -7.22 -11.51 3.10
CA ILE A 41 -8.59 -11.57 2.59
C ILE A 41 -9.19 -12.98 2.74
N ASP A 42 -8.42 -14.03 2.51
CA ASP A 42 -8.89 -15.42 2.64
C ASP A 42 -9.27 -15.78 4.09
N LYS A 43 -8.67 -15.12 5.08
CA LYS A 43 -8.90 -15.40 6.50
C LYS A 43 -9.95 -14.50 7.14
N GLU A 44 -10.27 -13.37 6.52
CA GLU A 44 -11.13 -12.32 7.07
C GLU A 44 -12.25 -12.00 6.07
N GLU A 45 -13.51 -12.17 6.46
CA GLU A 45 -14.64 -11.72 5.64
C GLU A 45 -14.79 -10.20 5.69
N VAL A 46 -13.90 -9.51 4.96
CA VAL A 46 -13.91 -8.04 4.88
C VAL A 46 -14.80 -7.59 3.73
N THR A 47 -16.01 -7.14 4.07
CA THR A 47 -16.89 -6.46 3.11
C THR A 47 -16.20 -5.19 2.60
N ASP A 48 -16.33 -4.91 1.30
CA ASP A 48 -15.76 -3.71 0.68
C ASP A 48 -14.23 -3.55 0.79
N PHE A 49 -13.49 -4.65 0.99
CA PHE A 49 -12.03 -4.65 1.15
C PHE A 49 -11.33 -3.73 0.14
N TRP A 50 -11.61 -3.86 -1.16
CA TRP A 50 -10.92 -3.10 -2.20
C TRP A 50 -11.28 -1.62 -2.21
N ASN A 51 -12.50 -1.27 -1.80
CA ASN A 51 -12.91 0.13 -1.64
C ASN A 51 -12.13 0.79 -0.49
N LEU A 52 -12.08 0.12 0.66
CA LEU A 52 -11.32 0.57 1.83
C LEU A 52 -9.82 0.61 1.54
N TYR A 53 -9.28 -0.41 0.89
CA TYR A 53 -7.89 -0.49 0.48
C TYR A 53 -7.49 0.69 -0.42
N ALA A 54 -8.28 0.99 -1.45
CA ALA A 54 -8.02 2.12 -2.34
C ALA A 54 -8.08 3.45 -1.59
N LEU A 55 -9.07 3.64 -0.71
CA LEU A 55 -9.19 4.83 0.13
C LEU A 55 -7.98 5.02 1.04
N TYR A 56 -7.61 3.98 1.80
CA TYR A 56 -6.46 4.05 2.71
C TYR A 56 -5.14 4.21 1.96
N THR A 57 -5.03 3.66 0.75
CA THR A 57 -3.88 3.89 -0.13
C THR A 57 -3.76 5.37 -0.53
N ALA A 58 -4.87 6.01 -0.93
CA ALA A 58 -4.88 7.44 -1.24
C ALA A 58 -4.53 8.32 -0.01
N MET A 59 -5.07 7.98 1.16
CA MET A 59 -4.74 8.65 2.42
C MET A 59 -3.27 8.48 2.79
N HIS A 60 -2.72 7.28 2.60
CA HIS A 60 -1.33 6.97 2.87
C HIS A 60 -0.39 7.77 1.96
N ILE A 61 -0.67 7.83 0.66
CA ILE A 61 0.11 8.64 -0.30
C ILE A 61 0.15 10.10 0.15
N THR A 62 -1.01 10.67 0.49
CA THR A 62 -1.09 12.08 0.94
C THR A 62 -0.24 12.31 2.19
N SER A 63 -0.32 11.39 3.15
CA SER A 63 0.47 11.44 4.39
C SER A 63 1.97 11.30 4.12
N ALA A 64 2.37 10.39 3.23
CA ALA A 64 3.76 10.13 2.86
C ALA A 64 4.39 11.34 2.14
N VAL A 65 3.66 11.95 1.21
CA VAL A 65 4.12 13.16 0.49
C VAL A 65 4.28 14.34 1.45
N ASN A 66 3.32 14.58 2.34
CA ASN A 66 3.40 15.63 3.36
C ASN A 66 4.58 15.39 4.31
N TRP A 67 4.81 14.15 4.73
CA TRP A 67 5.96 13.79 5.57
C TRP A 67 7.29 14.00 4.85
N ALA A 68 7.36 13.60 3.58
CA ALA A 68 8.55 13.76 2.75
C ALA A 68 8.92 15.25 2.59
N ALA A 69 7.92 16.10 2.31
CA ALA A 69 8.11 17.53 2.13
C ALA A 69 8.60 18.24 3.41
N LYS A 70 8.08 17.88 4.58
CA LYS A 70 8.42 18.53 5.86
C LYS A 70 9.81 18.20 6.38
N ASN A 71 10.34 17.02 6.09
CA ASN A 71 11.54 16.51 6.76
C ASN A 71 12.82 16.64 5.94
N GLU A 72 12.80 17.34 4.79
CA GLU A 72 13.91 17.40 3.80
C GLU A 72 14.58 16.03 3.64
N SER A 73 13.76 14.97 3.63
CA SER A 73 14.30 13.65 3.96
C SER A 73 15.26 13.22 2.86
N ARG A 74 16.36 12.56 3.24
CA ARG A 74 17.29 11.90 2.29
C ARG A 74 16.58 10.95 1.32
N ASN A 75 15.33 10.56 1.63
CA ASN A 75 14.48 9.69 0.86
C ASN A 75 13.33 10.41 0.14
N PHE A 76 13.34 11.75 0.03
CA PHE A 76 12.25 12.52 -0.58
C PHE A 76 11.88 11.99 -1.98
N LYS A 77 12.89 11.92 -2.87
CA LYS A 77 12.71 11.40 -4.23
C LYS A 77 12.14 9.97 -4.21
N LYS A 78 12.67 9.11 -3.34
CA LYS A 78 12.24 7.72 -3.21
C LYS A 78 10.77 7.60 -2.81
N LEU A 79 10.31 8.42 -1.85
CA LEU A 79 8.90 8.43 -1.44
C LEU A 79 7.98 9.01 -2.51
N MET A 80 8.43 10.01 -3.26
CA MET A 80 7.70 10.53 -4.41
C MET A 80 7.58 9.49 -5.53
N ASP A 81 8.65 8.73 -5.80
CA ASP A 81 8.64 7.65 -6.78
C ASP A 81 7.66 6.54 -6.37
N TYR A 82 7.64 6.16 -5.08
CA TYR A 82 6.68 5.19 -4.53
C TYR A 82 5.25 5.69 -4.70
N ALA A 83 4.97 6.93 -4.31
CA ALA A 83 3.66 7.53 -4.48
C ALA A 83 3.20 7.54 -5.94
N ALA A 84 4.06 7.95 -6.87
CA ALA A 84 3.73 7.98 -8.30
C ALA A 84 3.40 6.58 -8.85
N LYS A 85 4.20 5.57 -8.48
CA LYS A 85 3.95 4.18 -8.90
C LYS A 85 2.67 3.62 -8.30
N THR A 86 2.40 3.87 -7.02
CA THR A 86 1.16 3.43 -6.38
C THR A 86 -0.06 4.08 -7.03
N VAL A 87 -0.04 5.40 -7.30
CA VAL A 87 -1.11 6.08 -8.03
C VAL A 87 -1.32 5.47 -9.42
N ALA A 88 -0.23 5.21 -10.16
CA ALA A 88 -0.29 4.59 -11.48
C ALA A 88 -0.86 3.17 -11.43
N SER A 89 -0.53 2.38 -10.40
CA SER A 89 -1.06 1.02 -10.24
C SER A 89 -2.57 0.98 -10.04
N HIS A 90 -3.15 2.06 -9.51
CA HIS A 90 -4.58 2.27 -9.36
C HIS A 90 -5.22 3.03 -10.53
N ASP A 91 -4.47 3.27 -11.61
CA ASP A 91 -4.91 4.08 -12.76
C ASP A 91 -5.48 5.44 -12.31
N ASN A 92 -4.70 6.20 -11.55
CA ASN A 92 -5.15 7.46 -10.94
C ASN A 92 -6.45 7.30 -10.10
N PHE A 93 -6.57 6.17 -9.41
CA PHE A 93 -7.75 5.77 -8.64
C PHE A 93 -9.05 5.65 -9.46
N GLN A 94 -8.96 5.52 -10.79
CA GLN A 94 -10.09 5.04 -11.61
C GLN A 94 -10.34 3.55 -11.39
N ARG A 95 -9.39 2.84 -10.78
CA ARG A 95 -9.50 1.43 -10.40
C ARG A 95 -9.30 1.22 -8.90
N ILE A 96 -10.22 0.49 -8.29
CA ILE A 96 -10.15 0.11 -6.87
C ILE A 96 -9.15 -1.03 -6.62
N VAL A 97 -9.00 -1.96 -7.58
CA VAL A 97 -8.02 -3.04 -7.53
C VAL A 97 -6.76 -2.62 -8.31
N PRO A 98 -5.58 -2.60 -7.68
CA PRO A 98 -4.36 -2.23 -8.37
C PRO A 98 -3.94 -3.29 -9.39
N ASN A 99 -3.25 -2.87 -10.45
CA ASN A 99 -2.91 -3.73 -11.59
C ASN A 99 -1.97 -4.89 -11.26
N TRP A 100 -1.08 -4.69 -10.30
CA TRP A 100 -0.19 -5.75 -9.82
C TRP A 100 -0.91 -6.90 -9.11
N MET A 101 -2.22 -6.84 -8.87
CA MET A 101 -3.02 -8.00 -8.43
C MET A 101 -3.38 -8.96 -9.57
N ASN A 102 -3.30 -8.51 -10.83
CA ASN A 102 -3.62 -9.31 -12.00
C ASN A 102 -2.45 -10.25 -12.34
N GLU A 103 -2.73 -11.52 -12.66
CA GLU A 103 -1.71 -12.51 -12.98
C GLU A 103 -1.09 -12.35 -14.37
N GLU A 104 -1.79 -11.68 -15.27
CA GLU A 104 -1.39 -11.56 -16.68
C GLU A 104 -0.24 -10.57 -16.89
N GLU A 105 0.02 -9.66 -15.95
CA GLU A 105 1.11 -8.66 -16.06
C GLU A 105 2.52 -9.24 -15.70
N PHE A 106 2.62 -10.55 -15.38
CA PHE A 106 3.88 -11.21 -14.98
C PHE A 106 4.31 -12.40 -15.85
N LYS A 107 3.74 -12.55 -17.05
CA LYS A 107 4.20 -13.52 -18.06
C LYS A 107 5.19 -12.91 -19.04
#